data_AF-A0AAW2QA37-F1
#
_entry.id   AF-A0AAW2QA37-F1
#
_cell.length_a   1.000
_cell.length_b   1.000
_cell.length_c   1.000
_cell.angle_alpha   90.00
_cell.angle_beta   90.00
_cell.angle_gamma   90.00
#
_symmetry.space_group_name_H-M   'P 1'
#
loop_
_entity.id
_entity.type
_entity.pdbx_description
1 polymer ?
#
loop_
_entity_poly.entity_id
_entity_poly.type
_entity_poly.pdbx_seq_one_letter_code
_entity_poly.pdbx_strand_id
1 'polypeptide(L)'
;MAGVTEQAKNNQIIRNDHRLILSDDTGLRKQIQATHAHDNRAVDVDAILVIIRDILNLVSPGFDGILNGSHKHTDVAEEAAALSGFDGIQGALAFLLNKISCEASGDAHASAIVILELLSSYTWDAKAVLALASFSVNYGQFWLIAENFTADPLAKSLAVLRQLPDILELSDVMKTRMDTTNSLVKVSLELTRCIAEIGRLPSKYISHDAEPMAIAMYHIPIAVYWTIRSLVVCTSQVTDILGMSQQVISLTAETWEISTLGHKVASIQDHLKTQLGLCYQHIDEKKHNEYYQTLVHLSETAPHLDNQRILKHLIHSRMAKFEVGNKKIKKEILTPEQVGAEALIGKTVLLLISDLDISLDELRILSHIYQRISRQEFQYEIVWPNRGKDNHMERRARAHI
;
A
#
# COMPACT_ATOMS: atom_id res chain seq x y z
N MET A 1 -13.95 29.21 -24.76
CA MET A 1 -15.04 28.21 -24.87
C MET A 1 -14.57 26.76 -24.87
N ALA A 2 -13.29 26.44 -25.14
CA ALA A 2 -12.79 25.05 -25.15
C ALA A 2 -12.62 24.40 -23.75
N GLY A 3 -12.25 25.16 -22.71
CA GLY A 3 -11.99 24.60 -21.37
C GLY A 3 -13.23 24.11 -20.60
N VAL A 4 -14.43 24.65 -20.88
CA VAL A 4 -15.67 24.26 -20.19
C VAL A 4 -16.17 22.89 -20.67
N THR A 5 -15.94 22.57 -21.95
CA THR A 5 -16.30 21.29 -22.58
C THR A 5 -15.43 20.13 -22.12
N GLU A 6 -14.17 20.37 -21.78
CA GLU A 6 -13.22 19.35 -21.31
C GLU A 6 -13.48 18.98 -19.84
N GLN A 7 -13.80 19.97 -19.03
CA GLN A 7 -14.21 19.79 -17.63
C GLN A 7 -15.59 19.09 -17.51
N ALA A 8 -16.51 19.37 -18.44
CA ALA A 8 -17.79 18.67 -18.52
C ALA A 8 -17.63 17.20 -18.97
N LYS A 9 -16.69 16.90 -19.87
CA LYS A 9 -16.34 15.54 -20.28
C LYS A 9 -15.68 14.75 -19.15
N ASN A 10 -14.71 15.34 -18.43
CA ASN A 10 -14.10 14.69 -17.27
C ASN A 10 -15.12 14.40 -16.16
N ASN A 11 -16.02 15.35 -15.88
CA ASN A 11 -17.09 15.12 -14.90
C ASN A 11 -18.11 14.08 -15.36
N GLN A 12 -18.35 13.92 -16.67
CA GLN A 12 -19.20 12.84 -17.21
C GLN A 12 -18.52 11.47 -17.15
N ILE A 13 -17.21 11.39 -17.40
CA ILE A 13 -16.43 10.15 -17.29
C ILE A 13 -16.39 9.68 -15.83
N ILE A 14 -16.03 10.58 -14.90
CA ILE A 14 -16.03 10.29 -13.45
C ILE A 14 -17.43 9.87 -12.97
N ARG A 15 -18.50 10.51 -13.46
CA ARG A 15 -19.89 10.16 -13.10
C ARG A 15 -20.35 8.83 -13.70
N ASN A 16 -19.79 8.41 -14.83
CA ASN A 16 -20.04 7.11 -15.44
C ASN A 16 -19.25 6.00 -14.72
N ASP A 17 -18.03 6.26 -14.28
CA ASP A 17 -17.25 5.33 -13.44
C ASP A 17 -17.90 5.12 -12.07
N HIS A 18 -18.45 6.18 -11.45
CA HIS A 18 -19.30 6.04 -10.26
C HIS A 18 -20.55 5.20 -10.53
N ARG A 19 -21.17 5.28 -11.73
CA ARG A 19 -22.32 4.42 -12.10
C ARG A 19 -21.93 2.95 -12.29
N LEU A 20 -20.71 2.64 -12.70
CA LEU A 20 -20.23 1.26 -12.83
C LEU A 20 -19.92 0.60 -11.47
N ILE A 21 -19.61 1.40 -10.44
CA ILE A 21 -19.55 0.94 -9.04
C ILE A 21 -20.97 0.71 -8.47
N LEU A 22 -21.96 1.47 -8.95
CA LEU A 22 -23.34 1.54 -8.44
C LEU A 22 -24.36 0.59 -9.10
N SER A 23 -23.95 -0.42 -9.87
CA SER A 23 -24.84 -1.59 -10.02
C SER A 23 -24.81 -2.35 -8.70
N ASP A 24 -25.46 -1.75 -7.69
CA ASP A 24 -25.68 -2.29 -6.37
C ASP A 24 -26.66 -3.45 -6.53
N ASP A 25 -26.14 -4.57 -7.02
CA ASP A 25 -26.87 -5.82 -7.03
C ASP A 25 -26.94 -6.27 -5.56
N THR A 26 -27.87 -5.64 -4.85
CA THR A 26 -28.14 -5.90 -3.43
C THR A 26 -28.37 -7.38 -3.17
N GLY A 27 -28.84 -8.13 -4.18
CA GLY A 27 -28.92 -9.59 -4.18
C GLY A 27 -27.53 -10.23 -4.12
N LEU A 28 -26.65 -9.92 -5.06
CA LEU A 28 -25.27 -10.42 -5.07
C LEU A 28 -24.53 -10.11 -3.76
N ARG A 29 -24.67 -8.88 -3.25
CA ARG A 29 -24.02 -8.49 -1.98
C ARG A 29 -24.50 -9.34 -0.81
N LYS A 30 -25.81 -9.56 -0.70
CA LYS A 30 -26.39 -10.40 0.36
C LYS A 30 -25.91 -11.84 0.23
N GLN A 31 -25.82 -12.36 -1.00
CA GLN A 31 -25.28 -13.69 -1.25
C GLN A 31 -23.83 -13.81 -0.77
N ILE A 32 -22.96 -12.86 -1.12
CA ILE A 32 -21.56 -12.82 -0.68
C ILE A 32 -21.46 -12.69 0.85
N GLN A 33 -22.28 -11.85 1.46
CA GLN A 33 -22.27 -11.69 2.92
C GLN A 33 -22.73 -12.96 3.64
N ALA A 34 -23.66 -13.72 3.05
CA ALA A 34 -24.14 -14.98 3.64
C ALA A 34 -23.05 -16.06 3.69
N THR A 35 -22.02 -16.00 2.85
CA THR A 35 -20.90 -16.95 2.90
C THR A 35 -19.90 -16.64 4.02
N HIS A 36 -20.06 -15.51 4.72
CA HIS A 36 -19.08 -15.05 5.70
C HIS A 36 -19.48 -15.44 7.13
N ALA A 37 -18.66 -16.29 7.75
CA ALA A 37 -18.78 -16.70 9.14
C ALA A 37 -17.38 -16.79 9.76
N HIS A 38 -16.72 -15.63 9.96
CA HIS A 38 -15.34 -15.62 10.44
C HIS A 38 -15.24 -16.10 11.88
N ASP A 39 -14.24 -16.95 12.14
CA ASP A 39 -13.94 -17.53 13.46
C ASP A 39 -12.53 -17.14 13.92
N ASN A 40 -12.12 -15.91 13.59
CA ASN A 40 -10.80 -15.34 13.87
C ASN A 40 -9.60 -16.19 13.42
N ARG A 41 -9.75 -17.05 12.40
CA ARG A 41 -8.62 -17.77 11.81
C ARG A 41 -7.66 -16.77 11.20
N ALA A 42 -6.48 -16.66 11.80
CA ALA A 42 -5.42 -15.78 11.35
C ALA A 42 -4.54 -16.50 10.32
N VAL A 43 -4.15 -15.76 9.29
CA VAL A 43 -3.11 -16.11 8.33
C VAL A 43 -2.19 -14.91 8.24
N ASP A 44 -0.89 -15.16 8.04
CA ASP A 44 0.04 -14.07 7.77
C ASP A 44 -0.16 -13.53 6.35
N VAL A 45 -1.08 -12.57 6.23
CA VAL A 45 -1.45 -11.89 4.99
C VAL A 45 -0.24 -11.20 4.35
N ASP A 46 0.67 -10.62 5.14
CA ASP A 46 1.83 -9.90 4.59
C ASP A 46 2.85 -10.86 4.00
N ALA A 47 3.20 -11.91 4.75
CA ALA A 47 4.18 -12.90 4.30
C ALA A 47 3.72 -13.56 2.99
N ILE A 48 2.43 -13.90 2.88
CA ILE A 48 1.89 -14.50 1.66
C ILE A 48 1.88 -13.50 0.50
N LEU A 49 1.51 -12.23 0.73
CA LEU A 49 1.53 -11.20 -0.30
C LEU A 49 2.93 -10.95 -0.87
N VAL A 50 3.97 -11.02 -0.04
CA VAL A 50 5.37 -10.96 -0.49
C VAL A 50 5.66 -12.10 -1.46
N ILE A 51 5.38 -13.34 -1.06
CA ILE A 51 5.63 -14.53 -1.90
C ILE A 51 4.85 -14.45 -3.22
N ILE A 52 3.57 -14.05 -3.18
CA ILE A 52 2.74 -13.87 -4.37
C ILE A 52 3.40 -12.88 -5.34
N ARG A 53 3.82 -11.73 -4.84
CA ARG A 53 4.44 -10.67 -5.64
C ARG A 53 5.73 -11.19 -6.29
N ASP A 54 6.54 -11.92 -5.55
CA ASP A 54 7.81 -12.44 -6.05
C ASP A 54 7.58 -13.45 -7.19
N ILE A 55 6.62 -14.38 -7.02
CA ILE A 55 6.20 -15.31 -8.09
C ILE A 55 5.73 -14.55 -9.33
N LEU A 56 4.83 -13.57 -9.17
CA LEU A 56 4.26 -12.84 -10.30
C LEU A 56 5.29 -11.96 -11.02
N ASN A 57 6.28 -11.41 -10.30
CA ASN A 57 7.38 -10.65 -10.89
C ASN A 57 8.31 -11.54 -11.73
N LEU A 58 8.61 -12.75 -11.25
CA LEU A 58 9.44 -13.73 -11.96
C LEU A 58 8.77 -14.21 -13.24
N VAL A 59 7.44 -14.30 -13.24
CA VAL A 59 6.62 -14.74 -14.38
C VAL A 59 6.35 -13.60 -15.39
N SER A 60 6.47 -12.35 -14.97
CA SER A 60 6.22 -11.18 -15.82
C SER A 60 7.00 -11.07 -17.15
N PRO A 61 8.21 -11.65 -17.33
CA PRO A 61 8.89 -11.68 -18.63
C PRO A 61 8.10 -12.45 -19.70
N GLY A 62 7.25 -13.39 -19.27
CA GLY A 62 6.33 -14.12 -20.12
C GLY A 62 6.97 -14.75 -21.37
N PHE A 63 6.25 -14.73 -22.49
CA PHE A 63 6.73 -15.28 -23.77
C PHE A 63 7.98 -14.56 -24.30
N ASP A 64 8.18 -13.29 -23.96
CA ASP A 64 9.39 -12.55 -24.36
C ASP A 64 10.63 -13.07 -23.61
N GLY A 65 10.47 -13.60 -22.39
CA GLY A 65 11.52 -14.32 -21.65
C GLY A 65 11.89 -15.65 -22.30
N ILE A 66 10.89 -16.41 -22.76
CA ILE A 66 11.06 -17.68 -23.48
C ILE A 66 11.77 -17.47 -24.82
N LEU A 67 11.33 -16.48 -25.61
CA LEU A 67 11.83 -16.25 -26.96
C LEU A 67 13.22 -15.60 -26.99
N ASN A 68 13.55 -14.76 -26.01
CA ASN A 68 14.80 -13.98 -26.00
C ASN A 68 15.86 -14.51 -25.02
N GLY A 69 15.61 -15.61 -24.30
CA GLY A 69 16.57 -16.22 -23.39
C GLY A 69 17.06 -15.27 -22.30
N SER A 70 16.14 -14.71 -21.49
CA SER A 70 16.53 -13.81 -20.41
C SER A 70 16.93 -14.59 -19.15
N HIS A 71 18.19 -14.97 -19.01
CA HIS A 71 18.76 -15.32 -17.71
C HIS A 71 18.96 -14.05 -16.87
N LYS A 72 17.89 -13.58 -16.23
CA LYS A 72 18.04 -12.67 -15.08
C LYS A 72 18.31 -13.50 -13.84
N HIS A 73 19.60 -13.67 -13.55
CA HIS A 73 20.02 -14.01 -12.20
C HIS A 73 19.77 -12.77 -11.33
N THR A 74 18.59 -12.66 -10.73
CA THR A 74 18.35 -11.71 -9.65
C THR A 74 18.76 -12.35 -8.34
N ASP A 75 19.51 -11.63 -7.52
CA ASP A 75 19.99 -12.04 -6.20
C ASP A 75 18.80 -12.41 -5.27
N VAL A 76 18.38 -13.68 -5.30
CA VAL A 76 17.38 -14.27 -4.38
C VAL A 76 17.97 -14.47 -2.97
N ALA A 77 19.26 -14.15 -2.77
CA ALA A 77 20.01 -14.51 -1.58
C ALA A 77 19.69 -13.66 -0.33
N GLU A 78 19.18 -12.44 -0.47
CA GLU A 78 18.96 -11.54 0.68
C GLU A 78 17.53 -11.57 1.26
N GLU A 79 16.52 -12.00 0.50
CA GLU A 79 15.11 -12.07 0.97
C GLU A 79 14.70 -13.45 1.52
N ALA A 80 15.48 -14.50 1.28
CA ALA A 80 15.19 -15.84 1.80
C ALA A 80 15.20 -15.93 3.34
N ALA A 81 15.84 -14.97 4.03
CA ALA A 81 15.84 -14.90 5.50
C ALA A 81 14.44 -14.59 6.09
N ALA A 82 13.57 -13.91 5.33
CA ALA A 82 12.20 -13.58 5.74
C ALA A 82 11.27 -14.81 5.75
N LEU A 83 11.65 -15.90 5.09
CA LEU A 83 10.83 -17.11 4.91
C LEU A 83 11.01 -18.15 6.03
N SER A 84 11.95 -17.95 6.94
CA SER A 84 12.30 -18.92 8.01
C SER A 84 11.29 -19.00 9.16
N GLY A 85 10.25 -18.15 9.19
CA GLY A 85 9.25 -18.08 10.26
C GLY A 85 7.99 -18.94 10.07
N PHE A 86 7.92 -19.79 9.04
CA PHE A 86 6.66 -20.36 8.54
C PHE A 86 6.47 -21.87 8.77
N ASP A 87 6.96 -22.41 9.89
CA ASP A 87 7.13 -23.88 10.05
C ASP A 87 5.87 -24.63 10.53
N GLY A 88 4.88 -23.94 11.15
CA GLY A 88 3.68 -24.59 11.70
C GLY A 88 2.43 -24.61 10.81
N ILE A 89 2.40 -23.76 9.78
CA ILE A 89 1.20 -23.43 8.98
C ILE A 89 1.26 -24.03 7.55
N GLN A 90 2.42 -24.56 7.16
CA GLN A 90 2.72 -24.94 5.77
C GLN A 90 1.84 -26.09 5.24
N GLY A 91 1.58 -27.14 6.03
CA GLY A 91 0.78 -28.29 5.59
C GLY A 91 -0.71 -27.98 5.42
N ALA A 92 -1.30 -27.23 6.35
CA ALA A 92 -2.70 -26.82 6.29
C ALA A 92 -2.96 -25.80 5.18
N LEU A 93 -2.02 -24.86 4.95
CA LEU A 93 -2.12 -23.92 3.84
C LEU A 93 -1.94 -24.61 2.49
N ALA A 94 -0.96 -25.50 2.32
CA ALA A 94 -0.80 -26.22 1.06
C ALA A 94 -2.08 -27.01 0.68
N PHE A 95 -2.69 -27.70 1.65
CA PHE A 95 -3.97 -28.36 1.46
C PHE A 95 -5.08 -27.37 1.06
N LEU A 96 -5.17 -26.23 1.74
CA LEU A 96 -6.17 -25.21 1.46
C LEU A 96 -6.01 -24.60 0.06
N LEU A 97 -4.78 -24.25 -0.33
CA LEU A 97 -4.48 -23.71 -1.67
C LEU A 97 -4.83 -24.72 -2.76
N ASN A 98 -4.45 -25.99 -2.58
CA ASN A 98 -4.83 -27.04 -3.53
C ASN A 98 -6.36 -27.19 -3.61
N LYS A 99 -7.07 -27.11 -2.48
CA LYS A 99 -8.53 -27.18 -2.48
C LYS A 99 -9.16 -26.00 -3.23
N ILE A 100 -8.70 -24.77 -2.99
CA ILE A 100 -9.16 -23.58 -3.75
C ILE A 100 -8.93 -23.79 -5.25
N SER A 101 -7.76 -24.30 -5.62
CA SER A 101 -7.43 -24.59 -7.01
C SER A 101 -8.39 -25.57 -7.66
N CYS A 102 -8.87 -26.59 -6.94
CA CYS A 102 -9.82 -27.55 -7.49
C CYS A 102 -11.20 -26.93 -7.73
N GLU A 103 -11.63 -26.01 -6.86
CA GLU A 103 -12.92 -25.33 -6.98
C GLU A 103 -12.90 -24.20 -8.04
N ALA A 104 -11.72 -23.75 -8.47
CA ALA A 104 -11.53 -22.70 -9.47
C ALA A 104 -11.76 -23.17 -10.93
N SER A 105 -12.64 -24.15 -11.16
CA SER A 105 -12.99 -24.68 -12.47
C SER A 105 -14.49 -24.56 -12.75
N GLY A 106 -14.85 -24.26 -14.01
CA GLY A 106 -16.25 -24.17 -14.44
C GLY A 106 -16.82 -22.74 -14.41
N ASP A 107 -18.08 -22.60 -13.97
CA ASP A 107 -18.78 -21.30 -13.93
C ASP A 107 -18.14 -20.34 -12.93
N ALA A 108 -17.67 -19.19 -13.43
CA ALA A 108 -16.89 -18.25 -12.63
C ALA A 108 -17.65 -17.68 -11.42
N HIS A 109 -18.98 -17.52 -11.51
CA HIS A 109 -19.78 -17.05 -10.38
C HIS A 109 -19.92 -18.15 -9.33
N ALA A 110 -20.35 -19.35 -9.71
CA ALA A 110 -20.55 -20.48 -8.81
C ALA A 110 -19.24 -20.84 -8.09
N SER A 111 -18.14 -20.99 -8.81
CA SER A 111 -16.81 -21.26 -8.23
C SER A 111 -16.38 -20.18 -7.25
N ALA A 112 -16.60 -18.90 -7.57
CA ALA A 112 -16.26 -17.82 -6.64
C ALA A 112 -17.07 -17.88 -5.34
N ILE A 113 -18.34 -18.26 -5.40
CA ILE A 113 -19.18 -18.46 -4.20
C ILE A 113 -18.69 -19.68 -3.40
N VAL A 114 -18.38 -20.81 -4.05
CA VAL A 114 -17.83 -21.99 -3.36
C VAL A 114 -16.51 -21.68 -2.67
N ILE A 115 -15.60 -20.94 -3.33
CA ILE A 115 -14.33 -20.51 -2.73
C ILE A 115 -14.59 -19.59 -1.53
N LEU A 116 -15.56 -18.68 -1.61
CA LEU A 116 -15.93 -17.81 -0.50
C LEU A 116 -16.51 -18.59 0.70
N GLU A 117 -17.32 -19.62 0.46
CA GLU A 117 -17.85 -20.52 1.50
C GLU A 117 -16.74 -21.38 2.12
N LEU A 118 -15.83 -21.90 1.29
CA LEU A 118 -14.64 -22.62 1.74
C LEU A 118 -13.77 -21.76 2.67
N LEU A 119 -13.69 -20.46 2.39
CA LEU A 119 -12.93 -19.49 3.16
C LEU A 119 -13.77 -18.74 4.20
N SER A 120 -14.99 -19.19 4.49
CA SER A 120 -15.96 -18.53 5.37
C SER A 120 -15.38 -18.04 6.72
N SER A 121 -14.53 -18.87 7.33
CA SER A 121 -13.88 -18.64 8.63
C SER A 121 -12.79 -17.55 8.63
N TYR A 122 -12.32 -17.12 7.45
CA TYR A 122 -11.24 -16.14 7.30
C TYR A 122 -11.77 -14.71 7.14
N THR A 123 -10.93 -13.74 7.53
CA THR A 123 -11.16 -12.32 7.28
C THR A 123 -11.15 -12.02 5.77
N TRP A 124 -11.78 -10.92 5.35
CA TRP A 124 -11.95 -10.60 3.92
C TRP A 124 -10.64 -10.44 3.16
N ASP A 125 -9.66 -9.76 3.76
CA ASP A 125 -8.29 -9.64 3.24
C ASP A 125 -7.62 -11.01 3.08
N ALA A 126 -7.73 -11.89 4.08
CA ALA A 126 -7.20 -13.24 4.02
C ALA A 126 -7.87 -14.07 2.92
N LYS A 127 -9.18 -13.94 2.68
CA LYS A 127 -9.85 -14.64 1.57
C LYS A 127 -9.26 -14.27 0.21
N ALA A 128 -9.07 -12.97 -0.02
CA ALA A 128 -8.48 -12.47 -1.27
C ALA A 128 -7.04 -12.94 -1.44
N VAL A 129 -6.23 -12.88 -0.38
CA VAL A 129 -4.83 -13.34 -0.40
C VAL A 129 -4.72 -14.85 -0.63
N LEU A 130 -5.56 -15.67 0.00
CA LEU A 130 -5.54 -17.12 -0.18
C LEU A 130 -5.95 -17.54 -1.60
N ALA A 131 -6.97 -16.88 -2.17
CA ALA A 131 -7.35 -17.12 -3.55
C ALA A 131 -6.23 -16.71 -4.53
N LEU A 132 -5.60 -15.56 -4.29
CA LEU A 132 -4.48 -15.08 -5.10
C LEU A 132 -3.25 -15.99 -4.97
N ALA A 133 -2.94 -16.47 -3.76
CA ALA A 133 -1.88 -17.45 -3.53
C ALA A 133 -2.13 -18.75 -4.29
N SER A 134 -3.36 -19.28 -4.24
CA SER A 134 -3.74 -20.48 -4.97
C SER A 134 -3.54 -20.31 -6.48
N PHE A 135 -3.96 -19.17 -7.03
CA PHE A 135 -3.72 -18.85 -8.43
C PHE A 135 -2.23 -18.75 -8.74
N SER A 136 -1.46 -17.99 -7.96
CA SER A 136 -0.02 -17.77 -8.16
C SER A 136 0.79 -19.06 -8.15
N VAL A 137 0.43 -20.03 -7.30
CA VAL A 137 1.08 -21.35 -7.29
C VAL A 137 0.89 -22.06 -8.63
N ASN A 138 -0.35 -22.16 -9.12
CA ASN A 138 -0.63 -22.82 -10.40
C ASN A 138 -0.01 -22.07 -11.58
N TYR A 139 -0.11 -20.76 -11.55
CA TYR A 139 0.39 -19.89 -12.61
C TYR A 139 1.92 -19.93 -12.69
N GLY A 140 2.62 -19.87 -11.55
CA GLY A 140 4.07 -20.04 -11.48
C GLY A 140 4.52 -21.42 -11.94
N GLN A 141 3.82 -22.49 -11.55
CA GLN A 141 4.12 -23.84 -12.04
C GLN A 141 3.95 -23.97 -13.56
N PHE A 142 2.92 -23.34 -14.13
CA PHE A 142 2.72 -23.31 -15.57
C PHE A 142 3.93 -22.66 -16.27
N TRP A 143 4.33 -21.48 -15.83
CA TRP A 143 5.45 -20.75 -16.43
C TRP A 143 6.79 -21.43 -16.23
N LEU A 144 7.03 -22.06 -15.08
CA LEU A 144 8.24 -22.84 -14.84
C LEU A 144 8.40 -23.98 -15.86
N ILE A 145 7.29 -24.65 -16.22
CA ILE A 145 7.31 -25.70 -17.25
C ILE A 145 7.47 -25.07 -18.64
N ALA A 146 6.72 -24.00 -18.94
CA ALA A 146 6.71 -23.32 -20.23
C ALA A 146 8.06 -22.68 -20.59
N GLU A 147 8.84 -22.21 -19.61
CA GLU A 147 10.18 -21.66 -19.85
C GLU A 147 11.25 -22.74 -20.05
N ASN A 148 11.08 -23.91 -19.44
CA ASN A 148 12.13 -24.94 -19.39
C ASN A 148 11.88 -26.14 -20.30
N PHE A 149 10.75 -26.23 -21.00
CA PHE A 149 10.37 -27.43 -21.78
C PHE A 149 11.38 -27.83 -22.88
N THR A 150 12.18 -26.88 -23.39
CA THR A 150 13.22 -27.13 -24.41
C THR A 150 14.55 -27.60 -23.80
N ALA A 151 14.85 -27.18 -22.57
CA ALA A 151 16.15 -27.39 -21.92
C ALA A 151 16.14 -28.54 -20.89
N ASP A 152 15.02 -28.77 -20.21
CA ASP A 152 14.89 -29.76 -19.14
C ASP A 152 14.01 -30.96 -19.57
N PRO A 153 14.56 -32.19 -19.59
CA PRO A 153 13.79 -33.41 -19.87
C PRO A 153 12.58 -33.63 -18.94
N LEU A 154 12.65 -33.18 -17.68
CA LEU A 154 11.53 -33.26 -16.75
C LEU A 154 10.42 -32.29 -17.16
N ALA A 155 10.75 -31.02 -17.37
CA ALA A 155 9.81 -30.03 -17.90
C ALA A 155 9.18 -30.49 -19.22
N LYS A 156 9.96 -31.10 -20.13
CA LYS A 156 9.45 -31.69 -21.38
C LYS A 156 8.43 -32.79 -21.14
N SER A 157 8.70 -33.71 -20.22
CA SER A 157 7.79 -34.81 -19.87
C SER A 157 6.49 -34.30 -19.22
N LEU A 158 6.62 -33.31 -18.32
CA LEU A 158 5.48 -32.64 -17.70
C LEU A 158 4.65 -31.85 -18.72
N ALA A 159 5.29 -31.20 -19.68
CA ALA A 159 4.61 -30.46 -20.74
C ALA A 159 3.75 -31.36 -21.63
N VAL A 160 4.27 -32.55 -21.98
CA VAL A 160 3.52 -33.57 -22.73
C VAL A 160 2.29 -34.04 -21.94
N LEU A 161 2.45 -34.34 -20.65
CA LEU A 161 1.33 -34.79 -19.80
C LEU A 161 0.28 -33.69 -19.57
N ARG A 162 0.71 -32.43 -19.54
CA ARG A 162 -0.17 -31.25 -19.42
C ARG A 162 -0.73 -30.77 -20.76
N GLN A 163 -0.44 -31.46 -21.87
CA GLN A 163 -0.90 -31.14 -23.22
C GLN A 163 -0.54 -29.72 -23.69
N LEU A 164 0.60 -29.16 -23.26
CA LEU A 164 0.99 -27.83 -23.77
C LEU A 164 1.05 -27.87 -25.32
N PRO A 165 0.32 -26.97 -26.01
CA PRO A 165 0.41 -26.88 -27.46
C PRO A 165 1.85 -26.55 -27.86
N ASP A 166 2.25 -26.83 -29.11
CA ASP A 166 3.55 -26.39 -29.63
C ASP A 166 3.60 -24.85 -29.54
N ILE A 167 4.23 -24.36 -28.46
CA ILE A 167 4.30 -22.96 -28.03
C ILE A 167 4.77 -22.04 -29.16
N LEU A 168 5.48 -22.62 -30.14
CA LEU A 168 6.06 -21.96 -31.29
C LEU A 168 5.07 -21.68 -32.44
N GLU A 169 4.01 -22.48 -32.61
CA GLU A 169 3.08 -22.34 -33.76
C GLU A 169 1.91 -21.38 -33.50
N LEU A 170 1.57 -21.10 -32.23
CA LEU A 170 0.44 -20.23 -31.83
C LEU A 170 0.88 -19.05 -30.93
N SER A 171 2.15 -18.67 -31.00
CA SER A 171 2.81 -17.76 -30.05
C SER A 171 2.12 -16.39 -29.91
N ASP A 172 1.73 -15.72 -31.00
CA ASP A 172 1.14 -14.37 -30.95
C ASP A 172 -0.24 -14.33 -30.28
N VAL A 173 -1.06 -15.36 -30.52
CA VAL A 173 -2.40 -15.48 -29.94
C VAL A 173 -2.32 -15.86 -28.46
N MET A 174 -1.46 -16.81 -28.11
CA MET A 174 -1.21 -17.17 -26.72
C MET A 174 -0.61 -16.00 -25.94
N LYS A 175 0.31 -15.24 -26.54
CA LYS A 175 0.90 -14.03 -25.97
C LYS A 175 -0.18 -13.01 -25.63
N THR A 176 -1.06 -12.69 -26.57
CA THR A 176 -2.15 -11.72 -26.35
C THR A 176 -3.06 -12.13 -25.18
N ARG A 177 -3.50 -13.39 -25.12
CA ARG A 177 -4.34 -13.89 -24.00
C ARG A 177 -3.61 -13.82 -22.67
N MET A 178 -2.32 -14.15 -22.68
CA MET A 178 -1.49 -14.16 -21.49
C MET A 178 -1.19 -12.74 -20.98
N ASP A 179 -0.95 -11.78 -21.88
CA ASP A 179 -0.80 -10.36 -21.55
C ASP A 179 -2.09 -9.80 -20.92
N THR A 180 -3.24 -10.18 -21.47
CA THR A 180 -4.55 -9.79 -20.92
C THR A 180 -4.76 -10.39 -19.53
N THR A 181 -4.38 -11.65 -19.34
CA THR A 181 -4.42 -12.35 -18.04
C THR A 181 -3.48 -11.67 -17.03
N ASN A 182 -2.24 -11.40 -17.41
CA ASN A 182 -1.25 -10.70 -16.58
C ASN A 182 -1.74 -9.33 -16.11
N SER A 183 -2.38 -8.58 -17.02
CA SER A 183 -2.98 -7.29 -16.69
C SER A 183 -4.07 -7.42 -15.61
N LEU A 184 -5.00 -8.38 -15.76
CA LEU A 184 -6.07 -8.61 -14.79
C LEU A 184 -5.52 -9.09 -13.43
N VAL A 185 -4.54 -10.00 -13.44
CA VAL A 185 -3.88 -10.50 -12.22
C VAL A 185 -3.17 -9.37 -11.49
N LYS A 186 -2.51 -8.47 -12.21
CA LYS A 186 -1.83 -7.30 -11.63
C LYS A 186 -2.81 -6.35 -10.94
N VAL A 187 -3.93 -6.04 -11.59
CA VAL A 187 -4.99 -5.20 -10.98
C VAL A 187 -5.59 -5.90 -9.75
N SER A 188 -5.78 -7.21 -9.81
CA SER A 188 -6.28 -8.03 -8.70
C SER A 188 -5.32 -8.07 -7.50
N LEU A 189 -4.01 -8.15 -7.75
CA LEU A 189 -2.96 -8.05 -6.72
C LEU A 189 -3.01 -6.70 -6.01
N GLU A 190 -3.07 -5.60 -6.78
CA GLU A 190 -3.11 -4.27 -6.19
C GLU A 190 -4.40 -3.97 -5.43
N LEU A 191 -5.55 -4.51 -5.89
CA LEU A 191 -6.80 -4.45 -5.13
C LEU A 191 -6.67 -5.21 -3.80
N THR A 192 -6.10 -6.42 -3.84
CA THR A 192 -5.87 -7.24 -2.64
C THR A 192 -4.96 -6.52 -1.63
N ARG A 193 -3.89 -5.88 -2.12
CA ARG A 193 -3.00 -5.05 -1.28
C ARG A 193 -3.74 -3.89 -0.62
N CYS A 194 -4.59 -3.20 -1.37
CA CYS A 194 -5.41 -2.12 -0.84
C CYS A 194 -6.38 -2.60 0.26
N ILE A 195 -7.04 -3.75 0.06
CA ILE A 195 -7.92 -4.36 1.08
C ILE A 195 -7.13 -4.72 2.34
N ALA A 196 -5.96 -5.36 2.19
CA ALA A 196 -5.09 -5.71 3.31
C ALA A 196 -4.59 -4.47 4.07
N GLU A 197 -4.28 -3.38 3.37
CA GLU A 197 -3.85 -2.12 3.99
C GLU A 197 -4.98 -1.46 4.79
N ILE A 198 -6.22 -1.45 4.27
CA ILE A 198 -7.40 -0.98 5.01
C ILE A 198 -7.60 -1.80 6.29
N GLY A 199 -7.43 -3.13 6.22
CA GLY A 199 -7.51 -4.03 7.38
C GLY A 199 -6.43 -3.78 8.44
N ARG A 200 -5.32 -3.14 8.07
CA ARG A 200 -4.19 -2.81 8.96
C ARG A 200 -4.27 -1.43 9.59
N LEU A 201 -5.25 -0.61 9.22
CA LEU A 201 -5.36 0.74 9.75
C LEU A 201 -5.48 0.73 11.28
N PRO A 202 -4.80 1.65 11.99
CA PRO A 202 -4.73 1.62 13.44
C PRO A 202 -6.09 1.97 14.06
N SER A 203 -6.74 0.98 14.67
CA SER A 203 -8.07 1.12 15.31
C SER A 203 -8.14 2.18 16.42
N LYS A 204 -7.00 2.53 17.02
CA LYS A 204 -6.87 3.66 17.96
C LYS A 204 -7.30 4.98 17.30
N TYR A 205 -6.93 5.18 16.04
CA TYR A 205 -7.10 6.46 15.35
C TYR A 205 -8.33 6.49 14.44
N ILE A 206 -8.81 5.34 13.97
CA ILE A 206 -9.99 5.26 13.13
C ILE A 206 -10.88 4.10 13.58
N SER A 207 -12.14 4.39 13.92
CA SER A 207 -13.13 3.36 14.24
C SER A 207 -13.79 2.85 12.95
N HIS A 208 -14.40 1.67 13.03
CA HIS A 208 -15.18 1.11 11.92
C HIS A 208 -16.40 1.98 11.52
N ASP A 209 -16.88 2.83 12.45
CA ASP A 209 -18.01 3.74 12.22
C ASP A 209 -17.59 5.08 11.59
N ALA A 210 -16.29 5.38 11.50
CA ALA A 210 -15.81 6.58 10.82
C ALA A 210 -16.23 6.51 9.35
N GLU A 211 -16.82 7.57 8.82
CA GLU A 211 -17.39 7.62 7.46
C GLU A 211 -16.51 6.97 6.37
N PRO A 212 -15.22 7.35 6.19
CA PRO A 212 -14.38 6.74 5.15
C PRO A 212 -14.11 5.25 5.38
N MET A 213 -14.02 4.82 6.65
CA MET A 213 -13.83 3.42 7.01
C MET A 213 -15.10 2.60 6.78
N ALA A 214 -16.26 3.13 7.16
CA ALA A 214 -17.55 2.48 6.97
C ALA A 214 -17.85 2.26 5.48
N ILE A 215 -17.55 3.25 4.62
CA ILE A 215 -17.68 3.13 3.17
C ILE A 215 -16.73 2.05 2.63
N ALA A 216 -15.46 2.07 3.04
CA ALA A 216 -14.49 1.05 2.64
C ALA A 216 -14.97 -0.37 3.01
N MET A 217 -15.38 -0.57 4.27
CA MET A 217 -15.89 -1.85 4.77
C MET A 217 -17.15 -2.31 4.05
N TYR A 218 -18.02 -1.39 3.66
CA TYR A 218 -19.21 -1.71 2.86
C TYR A 218 -18.80 -2.32 1.51
N HIS A 219 -17.75 -1.81 0.86
CA HIS A 219 -17.32 -2.27 -0.47
C HIS A 219 -16.36 -3.47 -0.46
N ILE A 220 -15.66 -3.74 0.65
CA ILE A 220 -14.68 -4.84 0.77
C ILE A 220 -15.26 -6.21 0.34
N PRO A 221 -16.44 -6.68 0.81
CA PRO A 221 -16.97 -7.99 0.42
C PRO A 221 -17.14 -8.14 -1.10
N ILE A 222 -17.65 -7.11 -1.75
CA ILE A 222 -17.81 -7.08 -3.21
C ILE A 222 -16.45 -7.07 -3.90
N ALA A 223 -15.48 -6.31 -3.38
CA ALA A 223 -14.14 -6.28 -3.92
C ALA A 223 -13.47 -7.66 -3.87
N VAL A 224 -13.57 -8.36 -2.74
CA VAL A 224 -13.05 -9.72 -2.59
C VAL A 224 -13.72 -10.69 -3.57
N TYR A 225 -15.04 -10.61 -3.72
CA TYR A 225 -15.76 -11.43 -4.70
C TYR A 225 -15.25 -11.21 -6.12
N TRP A 226 -15.12 -9.95 -6.57
CA TRP A 226 -14.64 -9.64 -7.91
C TRP A 226 -13.18 -10.05 -8.11
N THR A 227 -12.33 -9.93 -7.10
CA THR A 227 -10.97 -10.49 -7.12
C THR A 227 -11.01 -12.01 -7.34
N ILE A 228 -11.76 -12.76 -6.51
CA ILE A 228 -11.82 -14.23 -6.61
C ILE A 228 -12.37 -14.65 -7.97
N ARG A 229 -13.48 -14.04 -8.42
CA ARG A 229 -14.07 -14.33 -9.73
C ARG A 229 -13.07 -14.08 -10.86
N SER A 230 -12.29 -12.99 -10.77
CA SER A 230 -11.23 -12.68 -11.74
C SER A 230 -10.18 -13.77 -11.80
N LEU A 231 -9.75 -14.27 -10.65
CA LEU A 231 -8.77 -15.35 -10.57
C LEU A 231 -9.32 -16.68 -11.08
N VAL A 232 -10.60 -16.98 -10.88
CA VAL A 232 -11.25 -18.16 -11.47
C VAL A 232 -11.26 -18.04 -13.00
N VAL A 233 -11.66 -16.88 -13.55
CA VAL A 233 -11.62 -16.65 -15.00
C VAL A 233 -10.19 -16.79 -15.53
N CYS A 234 -9.19 -16.18 -14.87
CA CYS A 234 -7.78 -16.35 -15.24
C CYS A 234 -7.33 -17.81 -15.18
N THR A 235 -7.80 -18.59 -14.21
CA THR A 235 -7.47 -20.02 -14.10
C THR A 235 -8.02 -20.78 -15.30
N SER A 236 -9.31 -20.59 -15.64
CA SER A 236 -9.93 -21.19 -16.82
C SER A 236 -9.18 -20.82 -18.09
N GLN A 237 -8.78 -19.55 -18.24
CA GLN A 237 -8.01 -19.08 -19.39
C GLN A 237 -6.66 -19.80 -19.53
N VAL A 238 -5.93 -19.98 -18.43
CA VAL A 238 -4.66 -20.71 -18.42
C VAL A 238 -4.87 -22.19 -18.73
N THR A 239 -5.92 -22.82 -18.20
CA THR A 239 -6.24 -24.22 -18.49
C THR A 239 -6.74 -24.44 -19.91
N ASP A 240 -7.48 -23.49 -20.48
CA ASP A 240 -7.97 -23.57 -21.85
C ASP A 240 -6.80 -23.46 -22.83
N ILE A 241 -5.82 -22.60 -22.54
CA ILE A 241 -4.54 -22.51 -23.28
C ILE A 241 -3.79 -23.86 -23.23
N LEU A 242 -3.80 -24.55 -22.09
CA LEU A 242 -3.22 -25.89 -21.92
C LEU A 242 -3.98 -27.00 -22.67
N GLY A 243 -5.26 -26.79 -23.01
CA GLY A 243 -6.10 -27.76 -23.71
C GLY A 243 -6.27 -27.52 -25.21
N MET A 244 -5.58 -26.53 -25.80
CA MET A 244 -5.78 -26.10 -27.18
C MET A 244 -5.28 -27.14 -28.21
N SER A 245 -6.09 -28.17 -28.47
CA SER A 245 -5.99 -28.99 -29.69
C SER A 245 -7.03 -28.62 -30.75
N GLN A 246 -8.10 -27.88 -30.43
CA GLN A 246 -9.04 -27.41 -31.45
C GLN A 246 -9.99 -26.32 -30.92
N GLN A 247 -9.79 -25.04 -31.27
CA GLN A 247 -10.83 -24.04 -31.63
C GLN A 247 -10.31 -22.60 -31.57
N VAL A 248 -10.24 -21.96 -32.73
CA VAL A 248 -9.85 -20.54 -32.91
C VAL A 248 -11.05 -19.59 -32.72
N ILE A 249 -12.27 -20.12 -32.55
CA ILE A 249 -13.52 -19.34 -32.58
C ILE A 249 -13.93 -18.80 -31.19
N SER A 250 -13.46 -19.38 -30.08
CA SER A 250 -13.79 -18.93 -28.70
C SER A 250 -13.01 -17.70 -28.21
N LEU A 251 -12.01 -17.24 -28.99
CA LEU A 251 -11.02 -16.26 -28.56
C LEU A 251 -11.53 -14.83 -28.30
N THR A 252 -12.52 -14.37 -29.07
CA THR A 252 -12.98 -12.96 -28.98
C THR A 252 -13.92 -12.74 -27.80
N ALA A 253 -14.77 -13.71 -27.49
CA ALA A 253 -15.70 -13.65 -26.35
C ALA A 253 -14.95 -13.73 -25.01
N GLU A 254 -13.97 -14.64 -24.92
CA GLU A 254 -13.13 -14.84 -23.74
C GLU A 254 -12.26 -13.62 -23.42
N THR A 255 -11.61 -13.03 -24.43
CA THR A 255 -10.77 -11.83 -24.24
C THR A 255 -11.58 -10.60 -23.83
N TRP A 256 -12.81 -10.48 -24.34
CA TRP A 256 -13.73 -9.40 -23.98
C TRP A 256 -14.19 -9.53 -22.51
N GLU A 257 -14.50 -10.74 -22.05
CA GLU A 257 -14.86 -11.00 -20.66
C GLU A 257 -13.73 -10.58 -19.69
N ILE A 258 -12.49 -10.98 -19.93
CA ILE A 258 -11.32 -10.58 -19.10
C ILE A 258 -11.17 -9.06 -19.06
N SER A 259 -11.32 -8.40 -20.21
CA SER A 259 -11.18 -6.94 -20.29
C SER A 259 -12.27 -6.22 -19.48
N THR A 260 -13.53 -6.65 -19.62
CA THR A 260 -14.64 -6.10 -18.83
C THR A 260 -14.44 -6.30 -17.32
N LEU A 261 -13.90 -7.46 -16.95
CA LEU A 261 -13.58 -7.79 -15.58
C LEU A 261 -12.41 -6.94 -15.06
N GLY A 262 -11.38 -6.72 -15.88
CA GLY A 262 -10.26 -5.81 -15.59
C GLY A 262 -10.73 -4.39 -15.30
N HIS A 263 -11.61 -3.84 -16.14
CA HIS A 263 -12.21 -2.54 -15.88
C HIS A 263 -13.05 -2.52 -14.58
N LYS A 264 -13.79 -3.59 -14.29
CA LYS A 264 -14.59 -3.70 -13.06
C LYS A 264 -13.71 -3.70 -11.81
N VAL A 265 -12.65 -4.53 -11.78
CA VAL A 265 -11.71 -4.63 -10.66
C VAL A 265 -10.93 -3.32 -10.49
N ALA A 266 -10.47 -2.71 -11.58
CA ALA A 266 -9.76 -1.42 -11.54
C ALA A 266 -10.65 -0.30 -10.97
N SER A 267 -11.91 -0.23 -11.39
CA SER A 267 -12.86 0.76 -10.86
C SER A 267 -13.11 0.60 -9.35
N ILE A 268 -13.24 -0.65 -8.86
CA ILE A 268 -13.36 -0.94 -7.43
C ILE A 268 -12.07 -0.55 -6.69
N GLN A 269 -10.91 -0.84 -7.28
CA GLN A 269 -9.61 -0.51 -6.74
C GLN A 269 -9.44 1.01 -6.57
N ASP A 270 -9.76 1.80 -7.60
CA ASP A 270 -9.66 3.26 -7.52
C ASP A 270 -10.57 3.83 -6.43
N HIS A 271 -11.77 3.27 -6.29
CA HIS A 271 -12.69 3.63 -5.20
C HIS A 271 -12.09 3.32 -3.82
N LEU A 272 -11.61 2.10 -3.59
CA LEU A 272 -11.03 1.72 -2.30
C LEU A 272 -9.73 2.48 -1.99
N LYS A 273 -8.90 2.77 -2.99
CA LYS A 273 -7.72 3.65 -2.84
C LYS A 273 -8.12 5.06 -2.41
N THR A 274 -9.20 5.59 -2.98
CA THR A 274 -9.73 6.90 -2.57
C THR A 274 -10.18 6.86 -1.11
N GLN A 275 -10.91 5.82 -0.70
CA GLN A 275 -11.34 5.66 0.70
C GLN A 275 -10.15 5.47 1.65
N LEU A 276 -9.12 4.73 1.25
CA LEU A 276 -7.89 4.56 2.01
C LEU A 276 -7.16 5.90 2.22
N GLY A 277 -7.09 6.74 1.18
CA GLY A 277 -6.54 8.09 1.29
C GLY A 277 -7.31 8.96 2.29
N LEU A 278 -8.66 8.90 2.26
CA LEU A 278 -9.51 9.60 3.22
C LEU A 278 -9.35 9.06 4.65
N CYS A 279 -9.14 7.75 4.81
CA CYS A 279 -8.84 7.15 6.12
C CYS A 279 -7.53 7.69 6.69
N TYR A 280 -6.47 7.80 5.89
CA TYR A 280 -5.20 8.39 6.33
C TYR A 280 -5.35 9.85 6.71
N GLN A 281 -6.09 10.64 5.93
CA GLN A 281 -6.40 12.04 6.28
C GLN A 281 -7.10 12.13 7.63
N HIS A 282 -8.13 11.31 7.87
CA HIS A 282 -8.85 11.27 9.13
C HIS A 282 -7.94 10.88 10.32
N ILE A 283 -7.07 9.89 10.12
CA ILE A 283 -6.09 9.47 11.13
C ILE A 283 -5.14 10.61 11.47
N ASP A 284 -4.62 11.32 10.47
CA ASP A 284 -3.67 12.41 10.67
C ASP A 284 -4.32 13.61 11.35
N GLU A 285 -5.55 13.96 11.00
CA GLU A 285 -6.34 14.99 11.69
C GLU A 285 -6.56 14.63 13.16
N LYS A 286 -6.94 13.37 13.45
CA LYS A 286 -7.15 12.92 14.84
C LYS A 286 -5.85 12.93 15.64
N LYS A 287 -4.73 12.47 15.07
CA LYS A 287 -3.41 12.57 15.69
C LYS A 287 -3.02 14.01 15.98
N HIS A 288 -3.25 14.91 15.03
CA HIS A 288 -2.97 16.33 15.19
C HIS A 288 -3.80 16.93 16.33
N ASN A 289 -5.09 16.61 16.39
CA ASN A 289 -5.99 17.08 17.46
C ASN A 289 -5.59 16.52 18.84
N GLU A 290 -5.30 15.21 18.95
CA GLU A 290 -4.81 14.60 20.19
C GLU A 290 -3.51 15.27 20.68
N TYR A 291 -2.58 15.54 19.77
CA TYR A 291 -1.35 16.23 20.08
C TYR A 291 -1.60 17.68 20.54
N TYR A 292 -2.48 18.41 19.86
CA TYR A 292 -2.89 19.75 20.27
C TYR A 292 -3.54 19.78 21.66
N GLN A 293 -4.48 18.87 21.93
CA GLN A 293 -5.12 18.75 23.24
C GLN A 293 -4.12 18.40 24.34
N THR A 294 -3.13 17.56 24.04
CA THR A 294 -2.03 17.25 24.95
C THR A 294 -1.25 18.52 25.32
N LEU A 295 -0.95 19.37 24.34
CA LEU A 295 -0.27 20.65 24.58
C LEU A 295 -1.11 21.63 25.42
N VAL A 296 -2.42 21.73 25.15
CA VAL A 296 -3.35 22.57 25.93
C VAL A 296 -3.40 22.09 27.38
N HIS A 297 -3.60 20.79 27.60
CA HIS A 297 -3.64 20.21 28.95
C HIS A 297 -2.32 20.42 29.71
N LEU A 298 -1.16 20.25 29.04
CA LEU A 298 0.14 20.55 29.64
C LEU A 298 0.31 22.02 30.00
N SER A 299 -0.33 22.92 29.26
CA SER A 299 -0.24 24.38 29.49
C SER A 299 -1.15 24.84 30.63
N GLU A 300 -2.35 24.27 30.74
CA GLU A 300 -3.40 24.74 31.66
C GLU A 300 -3.49 23.95 32.97
N THR A 301 -3.27 22.63 32.94
CA THR A 301 -3.67 21.73 34.04
C THR A 301 -2.48 21.13 34.79
N ALA A 302 -1.32 21.01 34.16
CA ALA A 302 -0.14 20.47 34.81
C ALA A 302 0.50 21.51 35.74
N PRO A 303 0.84 21.18 37.01
CA PRO A 303 1.69 22.06 37.79
C PRO A 303 3.03 22.21 37.07
N HIS A 304 3.36 23.45 36.68
CA HIS A 304 4.58 23.84 35.98
C HIS A 304 5.80 23.74 36.91
N LEU A 305 6.10 22.53 37.39
CA LEU A 305 7.26 22.27 38.23
C LEU A 305 8.58 22.46 37.45
N ASP A 306 8.55 22.24 36.14
CA ASP A 306 9.69 22.33 35.23
C ASP A 306 9.23 22.53 33.78
N ASN A 307 9.99 23.32 33.01
CA ASN A 307 9.78 23.59 31.59
C ASN A 307 10.03 22.36 30.68
N GLN A 308 10.65 21.30 31.20
CA GLN A 308 11.00 20.11 30.43
C GLN A 308 9.80 19.39 29.81
N ARG A 309 8.66 19.32 30.51
CA ARG A 309 7.50 18.56 30.02
C ARG A 309 6.92 19.19 28.76
N ILE A 310 6.72 20.51 28.76
CA ILE A 310 6.15 21.24 27.61
C ILE A 310 7.16 21.34 26.46
N LEU A 311 8.45 21.57 26.76
CA LEU A 311 9.50 21.64 25.74
C LEU A 311 9.70 20.30 25.03
N LYS A 312 9.66 19.17 25.75
CA LYS A 312 9.74 17.83 25.13
C LYS A 312 8.55 17.53 24.22
N HIS A 313 7.36 18.04 24.54
CA HIS A 313 6.20 17.88 23.68
C HIS A 313 6.32 18.80 22.46
N LEU A 314 6.48 20.12 22.64
CA LEU A 314 6.57 21.09 21.55
C LEU A 314 7.71 20.83 20.57
N ILE A 315 8.83 20.33 21.07
CA ILE A 315 10.07 20.11 20.33
C ILE A 315 10.23 18.59 20.09
N HIS A 316 9.15 17.95 19.61
CA HIS A 316 9.08 16.51 19.37
C HIS A 316 10.05 16.10 18.27
N SER A 317 11.30 15.84 18.62
CA SER A 317 12.20 15.12 17.76
C SER A 317 13.28 14.46 18.60
N ARG A 318 13.46 13.16 18.38
CA ARG A 318 14.70 12.43 18.73
C ARG A 318 15.95 13.07 18.08
N MET A 319 15.81 14.17 17.34
CA MET A 319 16.85 14.96 16.68
C MET A 319 16.65 16.49 16.79
N ALA A 320 15.81 17.01 17.68
CA ALA A 320 15.70 18.46 17.83
C ALA A 320 16.90 18.98 18.64
N LYS A 321 17.87 19.49 17.89
CA LYS A 321 19.09 20.11 18.42
C LYS A 321 18.80 21.60 18.67
N PHE A 322 19.22 22.09 19.82
CA PHE A 322 18.99 23.48 20.23
C PHE A 322 20.14 24.36 19.72
N GLU A 323 19.82 25.59 19.30
CA GLU A 323 20.78 26.68 19.25
C GLU A 323 20.57 27.52 20.52
N VAL A 324 21.47 27.40 21.51
CA VAL A 324 21.43 28.18 22.74
C VAL A 324 22.25 29.46 22.53
N GLY A 325 21.57 30.60 22.44
CA GLY A 325 22.23 31.90 22.32
C GLY A 325 22.83 32.38 23.64
N ASN A 326 24.03 31.89 23.99
CA ASN A 326 24.71 32.36 25.19
C ASN A 326 25.43 33.70 24.98
N LYS A 327 25.47 34.49 26.06
CA LYS A 327 25.96 35.88 26.14
C LYS A 327 27.20 36.16 25.28
N LYS A 328 27.07 37.21 24.45
CA LYS A 328 28.00 37.75 23.44
C LYS A 328 27.75 37.18 22.04
N ILE A 329 27.00 37.95 21.25
CA ILE A 329 27.18 38.02 19.80
C ILE A 329 28.60 38.55 19.55
N LYS A 330 29.60 37.69 19.74
CA LYS A 330 30.92 37.88 19.17
C LYS A 330 30.86 37.21 17.82
N LYS A 331 31.08 38.04 16.79
CA LYS A 331 31.52 37.62 15.46
C LYS A 331 32.59 36.54 15.62
N GLU A 332 32.20 35.29 15.49
CA GLU A 332 33.01 34.21 14.99
C GLU A 332 32.09 33.01 14.85
N ILE A 333 32.12 32.43 13.65
CA ILE A 333 31.48 31.18 13.30
C ILE A 333 32.05 30.13 14.25
N LEU A 334 31.36 29.90 15.35
CA LEU A 334 31.65 28.80 16.26
C LEU A 334 30.49 27.83 16.13
N THR A 335 30.83 26.62 15.72
CA THR A 335 29.96 25.44 15.64
C THR A 335 28.93 25.46 16.77
N PRO A 336 27.61 25.36 16.46
CA PRO A 336 26.57 25.41 17.48
C PRO A 336 26.79 24.25 18.44
N GLU A 337 27.09 24.57 19.70
CA GLU A 337 27.22 23.58 20.77
C GLU A 337 25.84 22.92 20.92
N GLN A 338 25.79 21.60 20.67
CA GLN A 338 24.55 20.84 20.62
C GLN A 338 24.07 20.59 22.05
N VAL A 339 23.10 21.36 22.48
CA VAL A 339 22.57 21.26 23.84
C VAL A 339 21.19 20.61 23.79
N GLY A 340 20.94 19.61 24.63
CA GLY A 340 19.61 19.00 24.77
C GLY A 340 18.65 19.86 25.58
N ALA A 341 17.37 19.47 25.62
CA ALA A 341 16.35 20.18 26.41
C ALA A 341 16.76 20.30 27.89
N GLU A 342 17.58 19.36 28.37
CA GLU A 342 18.09 19.24 29.72
C GLU A 342 18.86 20.48 30.20
N ALA A 343 19.50 21.26 29.31
CA ALA A 343 20.21 22.46 29.76
C ALA A 343 19.30 23.66 30.04
N LEU A 344 18.01 23.54 29.69
CA LEU A 344 17.00 24.55 29.97
C LEU A 344 16.37 24.37 31.35
N ILE A 345 16.69 23.28 32.07
CA ILE A 345 16.14 22.98 33.40
C ILE A 345 16.40 24.15 34.36
N GLY A 346 15.34 24.61 35.03
CA GLY A 346 15.41 25.69 36.02
C GLY A 346 15.65 27.10 35.44
N LYS A 347 15.63 27.26 34.11
CA LYS A 347 15.77 28.55 33.43
C LYS A 347 14.45 29.08 32.89
N THR A 348 14.33 30.39 32.80
CA THR A 348 13.22 31.04 32.09
C THR A 348 13.54 31.02 30.59
N VAL A 349 12.69 30.39 29.79
CA VAL A 349 12.94 30.20 28.34
C VAL A 349 11.98 31.04 27.54
N LEU A 350 12.50 31.73 26.52
CA LEU A 350 11.69 32.37 25.49
C LEU A 350 11.82 31.54 24.21
N LEU A 351 10.79 30.74 23.92
CA LEU A 351 10.75 29.91 22.73
C LEU A 351 10.18 30.71 21.56
N LEU A 352 10.95 30.80 20.49
CA LEU A 352 10.50 31.41 19.24
C LEU A 352 10.16 30.30 18.24
N ILE A 353 8.91 30.27 17.78
CA ILE A 353 8.43 29.34 16.76
C ILE A 353 8.10 30.16 15.52
N SER A 354 8.89 30.02 14.46
CA SER A 354 8.53 30.55 13.14
C SER A 354 9.22 29.75 12.03
N ASP A 355 8.90 30.08 10.79
CA ASP A 355 9.51 29.45 9.61
C ASP A 355 10.98 29.85 9.46
N LEU A 356 11.74 29.13 8.63
CA LEU A 356 13.18 29.37 8.42
C LEU A 356 13.49 30.78 7.86
N ASP A 357 12.50 31.42 7.25
CA ASP A 357 12.62 32.70 6.57
C ASP A 357 12.21 33.87 7.49
N ILE A 358 12.93 34.06 8.61
CA ILE A 358 12.75 35.27 9.45
C ILE A 358 13.32 36.47 8.72
N SER A 359 12.56 37.57 8.63
CA SER A 359 13.07 38.82 8.08
C SER A 359 14.16 39.45 8.98
N LEU A 360 15.05 40.22 8.37
CA LEU A 360 16.07 40.99 9.10
C LEU A 360 15.45 41.97 10.10
N ASP A 361 14.26 42.49 9.82
CA ASP A 361 13.57 43.42 10.71
C ASP A 361 12.95 42.71 11.91
N GLU A 362 12.37 41.52 11.74
CA GLU A 362 11.93 40.67 12.85
C GLU A 362 13.10 40.26 13.75
N LEU A 363 14.24 39.89 13.16
CA LEU A 363 15.47 39.60 13.91
C LEU A 363 15.98 40.82 14.69
N ARG A 364 15.92 42.03 14.10
CA ARG A 364 16.28 43.27 14.80
C ARG A 364 15.34 43.54 15.98
N ILE A 365 14.04 43.36 15.79
CA ILE A 365 13.03 43.51 16.87
C ILE A 365 13.32 42.51 18.00
N LEU A 366 13.53 41.23 17.67
CA LEU A 366 13.88 40.18 18.64
C LEU A 366 15.17 40.51 19.40
N SER A 367 16.21 41.00 18.70
CA SER A 367 17.47 41.41 19.33
C SER A 367 17.26 42.56 20.31
N HIS A 368 16.40 43.51 19.97
CA HIS A 368 16.09 44.65 20.82
C HIS A 368 15.31 44.23 22.07
N ILE A 369 14.34 43.34 21.92
CA ILE A 369 13.58 42.72 23.01
C ILE A 369 14.55 41.99 23.95
N TYR A 370 15.42 41.13 23.41
CA TYR A 370 16.38 40.37 24.21
C TYR A 370 17.36 41.24 25.00
N GLN A 371 17.92 42.28 24.36
CA GLN A 371 18.84 43.21 25.03
C GLN A 371 18.16 43.99 26.15
N ARG A 372 16.88 44.35 25.97
CA ARG A 372 16.10 45.09 26.96
C ARG A 372 15.74 44.22 28.16
N ILE A 373 15.40 42.95 27.92
CA ILE A 373 15.09 41.97 28.96
C ILE A 373 16.35 41.55 29.74
N SER A 374 17.48 41.36 29.07
CA SER A 374 18.76 40.98 29.71
C SER A 374 19.31 42.00 30.70
N ARG A 375 18.81 43.26 30.65
CA ARG A 375 19.18 44.33 31.58
C ARG A 375 18.38 44.30 32.90
N GLN A 376 17.32 43.50 32.99
CA GLN A 376 16.39 43.47 34.13
C GLN A 376 16.63 42.26 35.07
N GLU A 377 17.87 41.78 35.22
CA GLU A 377 18.27 40.64 36.07
C GLU A 377 17.72 39.25 35.71
N PHE A 378 16.69 39.14 34.89
CA PHE A 378 16.18 37.87 34.42
C PHE A 378 17.05 37.30 33.28
N GLN A 379 17.62 36.10 33.48
CA GLN A 379 18.35 35.38 32.45
C GLN A 379 17.36 34.56 31.61
N TYR A 380 17.12 35.00 30.37
CA TYR A 380 16.32 34.25 29.41
C TYR A 380 17.22 33.56 28.40
N GLU A 381 16.89 32.32 28.04
CA GLU A 381 17.50 31.64 26.90
C GLU A 381 16.54 31.65 25.73
N ILE A 382 17.00 32.17 24.58
CA ILE A 382 16.27 32.10 23.32
C ILE A 382 16.63 30.79 22.65
N VAL A 383 15.59 30.02 22.32
CA VAL A 383 15.73 28.75 21.61
C VAL A 383 15.02 28.86 20.28
N TRP A 384 15.71 28.45 19.23
CA TRP A 384 15.18 28.33 17.88
C TRP A 384 15.19 26.87 17.43
N PRO A 385 14.02 26.20 17.32
CA PRO A 385 13.96 24.82 16.85
C PRO A 385 14.23 24.77 15.33
N ASN A 386 15.39 24.26 14.95
CA ASN A 386 15.72 24.06 13.53
C ASN A 386 14.90 22.89 12.96
N ARG A 387 13.85 23.19 12.19
CA ARG A 387 13.18 22.21 11.34
C ARG A 387 14.09 21.96 10.14
N GLY A 388 14.91 20.92 10.24
CA GLY A 388 15.91 20.57 9.23
C GLY A 388 15.33 20.57 7.81
N LYS A 389 15.83 21.49 6.97
CA LYS A 389 15.89 21.26 5.53
C LYS A 389 17.22 20.57 5.27
N ASP A 390 17.17 19.29 4.86
CA ASP A 390 18.23 18.70 4.07
C ASP A 390 18.38 19.54 2.80
N ASN A 391 19.31 20.49 2.81
CA ASN A 391 19.95 21.02 1.60
C ASN A 391 21.23 21.77 1.99
N HIS A 392 22.35 21.09 1.77
CA HIS A 392 23.71 21.52 2.06
C HIS A 392 24.22 22.70 1.20
N MET A 393 23.35 23.44 0.50
CA MET A 393 23.73 24.33 -0.61
C MET A 393 23.24 25.78 -0.54
N GLU A 394 22.70 26.27 0.58
CA GLU A 394 22.33 27.70 0.71
C GLU A 394 23.06 28.49 1.78
N ARG A 395 24.01 27.88 2.49
CA ARG A 395 24.84 28.55 3.52
C ARG A 395 25.88 29.55 2.98
N ARG A 396 25.87 29.90 1.69
CA ARG A 396 26.95 30.68 1.06
C ARG A 396 26.62 32.07 0.56
N ALA A 397 25.39 32.56 0.67
CA ALA A 397 25.06 33.90 0.19
C ALA A 397 24.20 34.65 1.20
N ARG A 398 24.86 35.36 2.14
CA ARG A 398 24.45 36.63 2.79
C ARG A 398 25.32 36.98 3.99
N ALA A 399 26.62 36.67 3.93
CA ALA A 399 27.61 37.43 4.65
C ALA A 399 27.83 38.73 3.88
N HIS A 400 27.07 39.77 4.22
CA HIS A 400 27.39 41.21 4.14
C HIS A 400 26.10 42.02 4.35
N ILE A 401 25.82 42.34 5.61
CA ILE A 401 25.70 43.70 6.19
C ILE A 401 25.38 43.55 7.68
#